data_AF-A0A1F9V7D0-F1
#
_entry.id   AF-A0A1F9V7D0-F1
#
_cell.length_a   1.000
_cell.length_b   1.000
_cell.length_c   1.000
_cell.angle_alpha   90.00
_cell.angle_beta   90.00
_cell.angle_gamma   90.00
#
_symmetry.space_group_name_H-M   'P 1'
#
loop_
_entity.id
_entity.type
_entity.pdbx_description
1 polymer ?
#
loop_
_entity_poly.entity_id
_entity_poly.type
_entity_poly.pdbx_seq_one_letter_code
_entity_poly.pdbx_strand_id
1 'polypeptide(L)'
;MYETIILAIACLSAPLFAKYAGFEIKKKPFDMVGVAGLFFLLGAAFSLGPSKVNFLVQIASAGSIISHILGWLLVIIGAFRSALDVLMETEEHSVTH
;
A
#
# COMPACT_ATOMS: atom_id res chain seq x y z
N MET A 1 16.11 1.87 -3.18
CA MET A 1 15.95 1.74 -1.69
C MET A 1 15.27 2.96 -1.09
N TYR A 2 15.75 4.18 -1.41
CA TYR A 2 15.03 5.41 -1.10
C TYR A 2 13.64 5.46 -1.77
N GLU A 3 13.53 4.91 -2.99
CA GLU A 3 12.24 4.80 -3.71
C GLU A 3 11.22 3.97 -2.93
N THR A 4 11.64 2.90 -2.27
CA THR A 4 10.77 2.02 -1.50
C THR A 4 10.20 2.71 -0.26
N ILE A 5 11.03 3.53 0.38
CA ILE A 5 10.63 4.34 1.54
C ILE A 5 9.65 5.43 1.10
N ILE A 6 9.93 6.11 -0.01
CA ILE A 6 9.01 7.10 -0.59
C ILE A 6 7.67 6.43 -0.95
N LEU A 7 7.71 5.26 -1.57
CA LEU A 7 6.51 4.50 -1.93
C LEU A 7 5.70 4.07 -0.69
N ALA A 8 6.40 3.63 0.37
CA ALA A 8 5.77 3.28 1.64
C ALA A 8 5.04 4.48 2.27
N ILE A 9 5.71 5.64 2.31
CA ILE A 9 5.14 6.89 2.82
C ILE A 9 3.94 7.32 1.97
N ALA A 10 4.06 7.27 0.64
CA ALA A 10 2.97 7.59 -0.27
C ALA A 10 1.74 6.70 -0.02
N CYS A 11 1.95 5.39 0.09
CA CYS A 11 0.86 4.44 0.41
C CYS A 11 0.24 4.68 1.79
N LEU A 12 1.05 5.00 2.81
CA LEU A 12 0.57 5.32 4.16
C LEU A 12 -0.25 6.62 4.19
N SER A 13 0.08 7.58 3.33
CA SER A 13 -0.61 8.86 3.24
C SER A 13 -1.95 8.77 2.51
N ALA A 14 -2.14 7.78 1.65
CA ALA A 14 -3.38 7.58 0.89
C ALA A 14 -4.67 7.53 1.76
N PRO A 15 -4.75 6.74 2.85
CA PRO A 15 -5.93 6.75 3.72
C PRO A 15 -6.11 8.07 4.48
N LEU A 16 -5.03 8.78 4.80
CA LEU A 16 -5.11 10.12 5.41
C LEU A 16 -5.75 11.11 4.43
N PHE A 17 -5.28 11.15 3.18
CA PHE A 17 -5.87 12.00 2.15
C PHE A 17 -7.33 11.64 1.85
N ALA A 18 -7.66 10.34 1.81
CA ALA A 18 -9.04 9.88 1.64
C ALA A 18 -9.97 10.37 2.78
N LYS A 19 -9.46 10.35 4.03
CA LYS A 19 -10.19 10.88 5.19
C LYS A 19 -10.41 12.40 5.07
N TYR A 20 -9.40 13.15 4.64
CA TYR A 20 -9.53 14.60 4.42
C TYR A 20 -10.46 14.95 3.25
N ALA A 21 -10.53 14.10 2.23
CA ALA A 21 -11.41 14.28 1.08
C ALA A 21 -12.87 13.87 1.35
N GLY A 22 -13.21 13.39 2.56
CA GLY A 22 -14.58 13.05 2.94
C GLY A 22 -15.07 11.68 2.43
N PHE A 23 -14.18 10.81 1.94
CA PHE A 23 -14.52 9.45 1.45
C PHE A 23 -14.85 8.44 2.57
N GLU A 24 -15.43 8.90 3.69
CA GLU A 24 -15.63 8.07 4.89
C GLU A 24 -16.51 6.83 4.69
N ILE A 25 -17.29 6.77 3.60
CA ILE A 25 -18.25 5.69 3.32
C ILE A 25 -17.55 4.45 2.72
N LYS A 26 -16.37 4.60 2.09
CA LYS A 26 -15.67 3.52 1.39
C LYS A 26 -14.21 3.36 1.86
N LYS A 27 -14.02 3.20 3.18
CA LYS A 27 -12.70 3.08 3.84
C LYS A 27 -11.89 1.83 3.43
N LYS A 28 -12.57 0.74 3.05
CA LYS A 28 -11.97 -0.59 2.83
C LYS A 28 -10.82 -0.62 1.81
N PRO A 29 -10.93 -0.05 0.60
CA PRO A 29 -9.85 -0.09 -0.38
C PRO A 29 -8.67 0.81 -0.02
N PHE A 30 -8.90 1.98 0.57
CA PHE A 30 -7.83 2.89 1.02
C PHE A 30 -7.05 2.33 2.21
N ASP A 31 -7.72 1.61 3.12
CA ASP A 31 -7.04 0.90 4.21
C ASP A 31 -6.14 -0.22 3.68
N MET A 32 -6.53 -0.93 2.61
CA MET A 32 -5.66 -1.94 1.98
C MET A 32 -4.38 -1.31 1.38
N VAL A 33 -4.49 -0.13 0.77
CA VAL A 33 -3.33 0.62 0.28
C VAL A 33 -2.45 1.11 1.44
N GLY A 34 -3.06 1.58 2.54
CA GLY A 34 -2.33 1.96 3.75
C GLY A 34 -1.53 0.80 4.36
N VAL A 35 -2.15 -0.38 4.47
CA VAL A 35 -1.48 -1.61 4.95
C VAL A 35 -0.36 -2.03 4.01
N ALA A 36 -0.51 -1.84 2.69
CA ALA A 36 0.57 -2.08 1.73
C ALA A 36 1.81 -1.23 2.02
N GLY A 37 1.61 0.03 2.42
CA GLY A 37 2.69 0.93 2.84
C GLY A 37 3.50 0.39 4.01
N LEU A 38 2.85 -0.25 4.99
CA LEU A 38 3.52 -0.91 6.11
C LEU A 38 4.39 -2.09 5.65
N PHE A 39 3.90 -2.89 4.70
CA PHE A 39 4.68 -3.99 4.12
C PHE A 39 5.91 -3.47 3.36
N PHE A 40 5.79 -2.38 2.60
CA PHE A 40 6.95 -1.77 1.94
C PHE A 40 7.97 -1.22 2.94
N LEU A 41 7.50 -0.60 4.04
CA LEU A 41 8.37 -0.11 5.09
C LEU A 41 9.09 -1.26 5.83
N LEU A 42 8.39 -2.36 6.07
CA LEU A 42 8.95 -3.58 6.65
C LEU A 42 10.01 -4.21 5.74
N GLY A 43 9.75 -4.26 4.43
CA GLY A 43 10.73 -4.71 3.44
C GLY A 43 11.97 -3.83 3.40
N ALA A 44 11.80 -2.51 3.49
CA ALA A 44 12.92 -1.56 3.60
C ALA A 44 13.72 -1.76 4.90
N ALA A 45 13.04 -2.02 6.03
CA ALA A 45 13.68 -2.31 7.31
C ALA A 45 14.50 -3.61 7.28
N PHE A 46 13.98 -4.68 6.66
CA PHE A 46 14.75 -5.91 6.45
C PHE A 46 15.95 -5.69 5.53
N SER A 47 15.82 -4.85 4.49
CA SER A 47 16.92 -4.53 3.58
C SER A 47 18.03 -3.69 4.23
N LEU A 48 17.72 -2.92 5.27
CA LEU A 48 18.71 -2.20 6.09
C LEU A 48 19.32 -3.09 7.19
N GLY A 49 18.85 -4.34 7.28
CA GLY A 49 19.22 -5.32 8.29
C GLY A 49 20.61 -5.94 8.15
N PRO A 50 20.95 -6.86 9.08
CA PRO A 50 22.30 -7.09 9.61
C PRO A 50 23.34 -7.62 8.62
N SER A 51 24.53 -7.02 8.64
CA SER A 51 25.65 -7.28 7.73
C SER A 51 26.64 -8.36 8.19
N LYS A 52 26.45 -8.95 9.37
CA LYS A 52 27.50 -9.76 10.04
C LYS A 52 27.18 -11.24 10.24
N VAL A 53 25.97 -11.71 9.91
CA VAL A 53 25.56 -13.10 10.14
C VAL A 53 24.85 -13.68 8.91
N ASN A 54 25.45 -14.68 8.25
CA ASN A 54 24.94 -15.27 7.00
C ASN A 54 23.48 -15.74 7.08
N PHE A 55 23.10 -16.35 8.21
CA PHE A 55 21.73 -16.79 8.46
C PHE A 55 20.74 -15.62 8.48
N LEU A 56 21.14 -14.52 9.10
CA LEU A 56 20.31 -13.33 9.27
C LEU A 56 20.18 -12.55 7.96
N VAL A 57 21.22 -12.59 7.11
CA VAL A 57 21.18 -12.06 5.73
C VAL A 57 20.19 -12.83 4.85
N GLN A 58 20.14 -14.16 4.95
CA GLN A 58 19.16 -14.95 4.18
C GLN A 58 17.72 -14.64 4.60
N ILE A 59 17.45 -14.54 5.91
CA ILE A 59 16.13 -14.19 6.44
C ILE A 59 15.74 -12.78 6.02
N ALA A 60 16.66 -11.82 6.12
CA ALA A 60 16.42 -10.44 5.70
C ALA A 60 16.11 -10.33 4.20
N SER A 61 16.86 -11.06 3.36
CA SER A 61 16.62 -11.11 1.92
C SER A 61 15.24 -11.70 1.60
N ALA A 62 14.92 -12.87 2.18
CA ALA A 62 13.62 -13.50 1.99
C ALA A 62 12.47 -12.61 2.51
N GLY A 63 12.63 -12.01 3.69
CA GLY A 63 11.65 -11.11 4.30
C GLY A 63 11.42 -9.85 3.48
N SER A 64 12.47 -9.28 2.90
CA SER A 64 12.38 -8.13 1.99
C SER A 64 11.59 -8.45 0.71
N ILE A 65 11.89 -9.60 0.09
CA ILE A 65 11.21 -10.05 -1.13
C ILE A 65 9.73 -10.32 -0.86
N ILE A 66 9.41 -11.08 0.19
CA ILE A 66 8.05 -11.43 0.57
C ILE A 66 7.25 -10.15 0.87
N SER A 67 7.83 -9.22 1.63
CA SER A 67 7.16 -7.96 1.98
C SER A 67 6.91 -7.08 0.75
N HIS A 68 7.81 -7.05 -0.23
CA HIS A 68 7.60 -6.35 -1.49
C HIS A 68 6.45 -6.94 -2.31
N ILE A 69 6.40 -8.27 -2.44
CA ILE A 69 5.35 -8.95 -3.20
C ILE A 69 3.98 -8.69 -2.56
N LEU A 70 3.89 -8.81 -1.23
CA LEU A 70 2.68 -8.51 -0.47
C LEU A 70 2.26 -7.04 -0.61
N GLY A 71 3.20 -6.11 -0.49
CA GLY A 71 2.95 -4.68 -0.68
C GLY A 71 2.37 -4.38 -2.06
N TRP A 72 3.00 -4.88 -3.13
CA TRP A 72 2.51 -4.67 -4.50
C TRP A 72 1.13 -5.28 -4.73
N LEU A 73 0.88 -6.49 -4.22
CA LEU A 73 -0.41 -7.15 -4.35
C LEU A 73 -1.53 -6.35 -3.66
N LEU A 74 -1.26 -5.83 -2.46
CA LEU A 74 -2.20 -4.99 -1.72
C LEU A 74 -2.44 -3.63 -2.41
N VAL A 75 -1.40 -2.99 -2.95
CA VAL A 75 -1.55 -1.75 -3.72
C VAL A 75 -2.42 -1.97 -4.95
N ILE A 76 -2.16 -3.01 -5.74
CA ILE A 76 -2.92 -3.27 -6.98
C ILE A 76 -4.39 -3.51 -6.64
N ILE A 77 -4.68 -4.35 -5.64
CA ILE A 77 -6.07 -4.64 -5.26
C ILE A 77 -6.77 -3.41 -4.68
N GLY A 78 -6.09 -2.67 -3.80
CA GLY A 78 -6.64 -1.47 -3.17
C GLY A 78 -6.88 -0.33 -4.17
N ALA A 79 -5.93 -0.10 -5.08
CA ALA A 79 -6.04 0.90 -6.14
C ALA A 79 -7.12 0.52 -7.17
N PHE A 80 -7.15 -0.73 -7.61
CA PHE A 80 -8.17 -1.21 -8.56
C PHE A 80 -9.58 -1.10 -7.98
N ARG A 81 -9.76 -1.48 -6.71
CA ARG A 81 -11.04 -1.31 -6.02
C ARG A 81 -11.42 0.16 -5.85
N SER A 82 -10.48 1.02 -5.48
CA SER A 82 -10.75 2.46 -5.37
C SER A 82 -11.15 3.07 -6.72
N ALA A 83 -10.51 2.65 -7.81
CA ALA A 83 -10.84 3.11 -9.16
C ALA A 83 -12.23 2.64 -9.60
N LEU A 84 -12.57 1.36 -9.36
CA LEU A 84 -13.92 0.84 -9.63
C LEU A 84 -14.99 1.58 -8.84
N ASP A 85 -14.69 1.95 -7.59
CA ASP A 85 -15.61 2.69 -6.74
C ASP A 85 -15.98 4.04 -7.31
N VAL A 86 -14.97 4.80 -7.78
CA VAL A 86 -15.15 6.11 -8.40
C VAL A 86 -15.92 6.00 -9.71
N LEU A 87 -15.64 4.97 -10.51
CA LEU A 87 -16.35 4.72 -11.78
C LEU A 87 -17.82 4.38 -11.53
N MET A 88 -18.13 3.53 -10.55
CA MET A 88 -19.51 3.18 -10.20
C MET A 88 -20.29 4.38 -9.63
N GLU A 89 -19.66 5.23 -8.81
CA GLU A 89 -20.30 6.44 -8.27
C GLU A 89 -20.66 7.45 -9.38
N THR A 90 -19.92 7.46 -10.48
CA THR A 90 -20.16 8.38 -11.61
C THR A 90 -21.42 7.99 -12.41
N GLU A 91 -21.73 6.69 -12.51
CA GLU A 91 -22.92 6.24 -13.25
C GLU A 91 -24.22 6.55 -12.51
N GLU A 92 -24.23 6.46 -11.17
CA GLU A 92 -25.44 6.68 -10.37
C GLU A 92 -25.94 8.13 -10.45
N HIS A 93 -25.02 9.10 -10.58
CA HIS A 93 -25.36 10.51 -10.67
C HIS A 93 -25.85 10.96 -12.06
N SER A 94 -25.64 10.15 -13.09
CA SER A 94 -26.02 10.47 -14.48
C SER A 94 -27.44 10.03 -14.85
N VAL A 95 -28.08 9.20 -14.03
CA VAL A 95 -29.43 8.65 -14.31
C VAL A 95 -30.55 9.50 -13.69
N THR A 96 -30.21 10.51 -12.87
CA THR A 96 -31.18 11.36 -12.16
C THR A 96 -31.29 12.80 -12.69
N HIS A 97 -30.71 13.10 -13.86
CA HIS A 97 -30.85 14.40 -14.53
C HIS A 97 -31.70 14.34 -15.79
#